data_AF-F4GW02-F1
#
_entry.id   AF-F4GW02-F1
#
_cell.length_a   1.000
_cell.length_b   1.000
_cell.length_c   1.000
_cell.angle_alpha   90.00
_cell.angle_beta   90.00
_cell.angle_gamma   90.00
#
_symmetry.space_group_name_H-M   'P 1'
#
loop_
_entity.id
_entity.type
_entity.pdbx_description
1 polymer ?
#
loop_
_entity_poly.entity_id
_entity_poly.type
_entity_poly.pdbx_seq_one_letter_code
_entity_poly.pdbx_strand_id
1 'polypeptide(L)'
;MEPTYAQFIEALEFMVSIEPDPELDVDYDGATAPYAKQIEQAEATIRAYGYVVAPGGLVKMRSFLSDLLYEQTTVKSESLIRSMVNRLWNGVGEWRG
;
A
#
# COMPACT_ATOMS: atom_id res chain seq x y z
N MET A 1 13.15 4.12 13.44
CA MET A 1 13.90 3.86 12.18
C MET A 1 12.90 4.08 11.07
N GLU A 2 13.21 4.92 10.09
CA GLU A 2 12.34 5.15 8.94
C GLU A 2 12.40 3.94 7.99
N PRO A 3 11.27 3.48 7.43
CA PRO A 3 11.28 2.36 6.49
C PRO A 3 12.01 2.73 5.20
N THR A 4 12.71 1.77 4.61
CA THR A 4 13.37 1.92 3.31
C THR A 4 12.36 1.75 2.16
N TYR A 5 12.73 2.17 0.94
CA TYR A 5 11.91 1.92 -0.25
C TYR A 5 11.65 0.43 -0.47
N ALA A 6 12.66 -0.41 -0.28
CA ALA A 6 12.51 -1.86 -0.41
C ALA A 6 11.47 -2.42 0.58
N GLN A 7 11.50 -1.99 1.84
CA GLN A 7 10.51 -2.41 2.85
C GLN A 7 9.09 -1.94 2.51
N PHE A 8 8.95 -0.76 1.91
CA PHE A 8 7.68 -0.26 1.42
C PHE A 8 7.14 -1.12 0.26
N ILE A 9 7.98 -1.48 -0.70
CA ILE A 9 7.61 -2.35 -1.82
C ILE A 9 7.24 -3.75 -1.34
N GLU A 10 8.06 -4.36 -0.49
CA GLU A 10 7.79 -5.68 0.10
C GLU A 10 6.44 -5.70 0.84
N ALA A 11 6.11 -4.62 1.57
CA ALA A 11 4.82 -4.50 2.25
C ALA A 11 3.64 -4.40 1.27
N LEU A 12 3.79 -3.66 0.16
CA LEU A 12 2.75 -3.58 -0.88
C LEU A 12 2.56 -4.92 -1.60
N GLU A 13 3.66 -5.58 -1.99
CA GLU A 13 3.64 -6.88 -2.65
C GLU A 13 3.00 -7.94 -1.76
N PHE A 14 3.34 -7.94 -0.47
CA PHE A 14 2.70 -8.79 0.52
C PHE A 14 1.17 -8.59 0.53
N MET A 15 0.71 -7.35 0.67
CA MET A 15 -0.72 -7.05 0.71
C MET A 15 -1.43 -7.45 -0.59
N VAL A 16 -0.80 -7.29 -1.75
CA VAL A 16 -1.35 -7.75 -3.04
C VAL A 16 -1.40 -9.29 -3.10
N SER A 17 -0.39 -9.97 -2.57
CA SER A 17 -0.30 -11.44 -2.61
C SER A 17 -1.33 -12.16 -1.74
N ILE A 18 -1.77 -11.53 -0.65
CA ILE A 18 -2.78 -12.09 0.25
C ILE A 18 -4.20 -11.67 -0.12
N GLU A 19 -4.35 -10.74 -1.07
CA GLU A 19 -5.65 -10.27 -1.50
C GLU A 19 -6.41 -11.42 -2.18
N PRO A 20 -7.56 -11.84 -1.63
CA PRO A 20 -8.34 -12.92 -2.22
C PRO A 20 -8.75 -12.62 -3.66
N ASP A 21 -8.95 -13.67 -4.46
CA ASP A 21 -9.49 -13.49 -5.80
C ASP A 21 -10.97 -13.08 -5.70
N PRO A 22 -11.36 -11.88 -6.16
CA PRO A 22 -12.75 -11.45 -6.10
C PRO A 22 -13.69 -12.32 -6.95
N GLU A 23 -13.17 -13.11 -7.89
CA GLU A 23 -13.95 -14.07 -8.67
C GLU A 23 -14.25 -15.36 -7.91
N LEU A 24 -13.53 -15.62 -6.82
CA LEU A 24 -13.78 -16.75 -5.94
C LEU A 24 -14.66 -16.27 -4.78
N ASP A 25 -15.77 -16.98 -4.52
CA ASP A 25 -16.64 -16.73 -3.37
C ASP A 25 -15.95 -17.23 -2.08
N VAL A 26 -14.89 -16.53 -1.67
CA VAL A 26 -14.07 -16.84 -0.51
C VAL A 26 -14.37 -15.86 0.61
N ASP A 27 -14.47 -16.39 1.83
CA ASP A 27 -14.55 -15.59 3.05
C ASP A 27 -13.27 -14.77 3.21
N TYR A 28 -13.37 -13.46 2.97
CA TYR A 28 -12.23 -12.54 3.03
C TYR A 28 -11.59 -12.52 4.43
N ASP A 29 -12.41 -12.49 5.48
CA ASP A 29 -11.92 -12.46 6.85
C ASP A 29 -11.24 -13.78 7.20
N GLY A 30 -11.82 -14.90 6.77
CA GLY A 30 -11.21 -16.22 6.91
C GLY A 30 -9.89 -16.36 6.14
N ALA A 31 -9.81 -15.83 4.93
CA ALA A 31 -8.62 -15.90 4.08
C ALA A 31 -7.45 -15.04 4.61
N THR A 32 -7.77 -13.87 5.20
CA THR A 32 -6.76 -12.92 5.69
C THR A 32 -6.40 -13.11 7.17
N ALA A 33 -7.24 -13.78 7.97
CA ALA A 33 -7.01 -14.04 9.39
C ALA A 33 -5.63 -14.64 9.74
N PRO A 34 -5.05 -15.58 8.97
CA PRO A 34 -3.71 -16.12 9.25
C PRO A 34 -2.59 -15.08 9.18
N TYR A 35 -2.85 -13.95 8.53
CA TYR A 35 -1.88 -12.91 8.21
C TYR A 35 -2.05 -11.63 9.04
N ALA A 36 -2.97 -11.61 10.01
CA ALA A 36 -3.36 -10.38 10.73
C ALA A 36 -2.18 -9.54 11.26
N LYS A 37 -1.16 -10.19 11.85
CA LYS A 37 0.02 -9.47 12.34
C LYS A 37 0.90 -8.92 11.23
N GLN A 38 1.06 -9.68 10.15
CA GLN A 38 1.82 -9.24 8.98
C GLN A 38 1.11 -8.10 8.25
N ILE A 39 -0.23 -8.13 8.19
CA ILE A 39 -1.06 -7.05 7.67
C ILE A 39 -0.83 -5.78 8.50
N GLU A 40 -0.94 -5.86 9.83
CA GLU A 40 -0.70 -4.71 10.72
C GLU A 40 0.70 -4.12 10.50
N GLN A 41 1.73 -4.97 10.39
CA GLN A 41 3.10 -4.55 10.12
C GLN A 41 3.27 -3.91 8.73
N ALA A 42 2.64 -4.49 7.70
CA ALA A 42 2.68 -3.96 6.34
C ALA A 42 1.99 -2.60 6.26
N GLU A 43 0.80 -2.45 6.86
CA GLU A 43 0.07 -1.18 6.92
C GLU A 43 0.86 -0.09 7.65
N ALA A 44 1.47 -0.43 8.79
CA ALA A 44 2.33 0.48 9.54
C ALA A 44 3.53 0.93 8.70
N THR A 45 4.14 0.00 7.95
CA THR A 45 5.29 0.27 7.08
C THR A 45 4.90 1.18 5.91
N ILE A 46 3.78 0.89 5.24
CA ILE A 46 3.24 1.70 4.15
C ILE A 46 2.93 3.13 4.62
N ARG A 47 2.25 3.26 5.76
CA ARG A 47 1.93 4.58 6.33
C ARG A 47 3.18 5.34 6.75
N ALA A 48 4.14 4.68 7.40
CA ALA A 48 5.40 5.29 7.82
C ALA A 48 6.21 5.78 6.61
N TYR A 49 6.24 5.04 5.51
CA TYR A 49 6.91 5.50 4.28
C TYR A 49 6.23 6.74 3.67
N GLY A 50 4.91 6.87 3.82
CA GLY A 50 4.22 8.10 3.44
C GLY A 50 4.79 9.34 4.13
N TYR A 51 5.17 9.24 5.42
CA TYR A 51 5.81 10.35 6.15
C TYR A 51 7.23 10.64 5.67
N VAL A 52 7.92 9.68 5.06
CA VAL A 52 9.22 9.90 4.41
C VAL A 52 9.06 10.73 3.13
N VAL A 53 7.98 10.52 2.39
CA VAL A 53 7.70 11.25 1.13
C VAL A 53 7.07 12.63 1.41
N ALA A 54 6.27 12.75 2.48
CA ALA A 54 5.48 13.94 2.81
C ALA A 54 6.24 15.29 2.83
N PRO A 55 7.50 15.40 3.30
CA PRO A 55 8.27 16.65 3.25
C PRO A 55 8.47 17.20 1.83
N GLY A 56 8.29 16.36 0.80
CA GLY A 56 8.29 16.74 -0.60
C GLY A 56 7.05 17.52 -1.07
N GLY A 57 6.01 17.62 -0.23
CA GLY A 57 4.72 18.22 -0.57
C GLY A 57 3.83 17.34 -1.45
N LEU A 58 2.56 17.74 -1.58
CA LEU A 58 1.53 16.96 -2.29
C LEU A 58 1.93 16.56 -3.72
N VAL A 59 2.57 17.46 -4.47
CA VAL A 59 2.99 17.21 -5.86
C VAL A 59 3.98 16.05 -5.92
N LYS A 60 4.97 16.01 -5.01
CA LYS A 60 5.96 14.94 -4.99
C LYS A 60 5.35 13.61 -4.54
N MET A 61 4.43 13.63 -3.57
CA MET A 61 3.70 12.42 -3.18
C MET A 61 2.88 11.83 -4.34
N ARG A 62 2.21 12.68 -5.13
CA ARG A 62 1.44 12.25 -6.31
C ARG A 62 2.33 11.73 -7.43
N SER A 63 3.46 12.39 -7.69
CA SER A 63 4.45 11.92 -8.65
C SER A 63 4.98 10.55 -8.24
N PHE A 64 5.36 10.38 -6.97
CA PHE A 64 5.84 9.12 -6.44
C PHE A 64 4.82 7.99 -6.62
N LEU A 65 3.53 8.24 -6.30
CA LEU A 65 2.49 7.23 -6.54
C LEU A 65 2.33 6.94 -8.04
N SER A 66 2.38 7.95 -8.90
CA SER A 66 2.28 7.75 -10.35
C SER A 66 3.42 6.87 -10.89
N ASP A 67 4.65 7.12 -10.44
CA ASP A 67 5.83 6.35 -10.84
C ASP A 67 5.72 4.90 -10.35
N LEU A 68 5.33 4.70 -9.08
CA LEU A 68 5.09 3.38 -8.49
C LEU A 68 4.03 2.57 -9.26
N LEU A 69 2.94 3.21 -9.66
CA LEU A 69 1.85 2.57 -10.38
C LEU A 69 2.24 2.25 -11.83
N TYR A 70 3.09 3.07 -12.45
CA TYR A 70 3.61 2.82 -13.80
C TYR A 70 4.50 1.56 -13.86
N GLU A 71 5.14 1.19 -12.75
CA GLU A 71 5.97 -0.02 -12.65
C GLU A 71 5.14 -1.32 -12.50
N GLN A 72 3.82 -1.22 -12.31
CA GLN A 72 2.96 -2.40 -12.08
C GLN A 72 2.62 -3.14 -13.38
N THR A 73 2.64 -4.47 -13.31
CA THR A 73 2.43 -5.34 -14.47
C THR A 73 0.98 -5.78 -14.64
N THR A 74 0.12 -5.61 -13.64
CA THR A 74 -1.29 -6.01 -13.70
C THR A 74 -2.22 -4.89 -13.21
N VAL A 75 -3.40 -4.79 -13.83
CA VAL A 75 -4.46 -3.84 -13.44
C VAL A 75 -4.95 -4.11 -12.02
N LYS A 76 -4.99 -5.38 -11.59
CA LYS A 76 -5.36 -5.76 -10.23
C LYS A 76 -4.36 -5.19 -9.21
N SER A 77 -3.06 -5.41 -9.42
CA SER A 77 -2.01 -4.87 -8.55
C SER A 77 -2.07 -3.33 -8.50
N GLU A 78 -2.24 -2.67 -9.64
CA GLU A 78 -2.36 -1.20 -9.69
C GLU A 78 -3.54 -0.70 -8.85
N SER A 79 -4.72 -1.29 -9.02
CA SER A 79 -5.94 -0.90 -8.32
C SER A 79 -5.81 -1.10 -6.80
N LEU A 80 -5.24 -2.22 -6.37
CA LEU A 80 -5.00 -2.53 -4.95
C LEU A 80 -3.98 -1.57 -4.34
N ILE A 81 -2.83 -1.35 -5.00
CA ILE A 81 -1.79 -0.44 -4.50
C ILE A 81 -2.34 0.98 -4.38
N ARG A 82 -3.07 1.47 -5.40
CA ARG A 82 -3.71 2.79 -5.37
C ARG A 82 -4.67 2.92 -4.19
N SER A 83 -5.53 1.92 -3.97
CA SER A 83 -6.51 1.92 -2.88
C SER A 83 -5.84 1.88 -1.51
N MET A 84 -4.80 1.06 -1.34
CA MET A 84 -4.03 0.97 -0.10
C MET A 84 -3.31 2.26 0.22
N VAL A 85 -2.61 2.85 -0.76
CA VAL A 85 -1.90 4.12 -0.56
C VAL A 85 -2.90 5.22 -0.20
N ASN A 86 -4.02 5.34 -0.92
CA ASN A 86 -5.05 6.31 -0.59
C ASN A 86 -5.55 6.17 0.86
N ARG A 87 -5.90 4.94 1.28
CA ARG A 87 -6.38 4.67 2.63
C ARG A 87 -5.32 4.98 3.68
N LEU A 88 -4.11 4.44 3.52
CA LEU A 88 -3.07 4.45 4.55
C LEU A 88 -2.33 5.78 4.63
N TRP A 89 -2.24 6.52 3.52
CA TRP A 89 -1.64 7.85 3.49
C TRP A 89 -2.65 8.96 3.76
N ASN A 90 -3.94 8.65 3.94
CA ASN A 90 -4.90 9.67 4.34
C ASN A 90 -4.47 10.33 5.67
N GLY A 91 -4.36 11.66 5.63
CA GLY A 91 -3.85 12.47 6.75
C GLY A 91 -2.33 12.46 6.91
N VAL A 92 -1.57 11.88 5.98
CA VAL A 92 -0.10 11.94 5.94
C VAL A 92 0.32 13.14 5.10
N GLY A 93 0.91 14.15 5.75
CA GLY A 93 1.23 15.41 5.09
C GLY A 93 -0.02 16.10 4.55
N GLU A 94 -0.01 16.45 3.26
CA GLU A 94 -1.15 17.07 2.56
C GLU A 94 -2.04 16.04 1.84
N TRP A 95 -1.76 14.74 1.99
CA TRP A 95 -2.48 13.70 1.29
C TRP A 95 -3.92 13.56 1.78
N ARG A 96 -4.86 13.61 0.84
CA ARG A 96 -6.30 13.41 1.03
C ARG A 96 -6.72 12.31 0.07
N GLY A 97 -6.55 11.07 0.55
CA GLY A 97 -6.83 9.85 -0.21
C GLY A 97 -8.29 9.69 -0.57
#